data_AF-A0A1W9U9V0-F1
#
_entry.id   AF-A0A1W9U9V0-F1
#
_cell.length_a   1.000
_cell.length_b   1.000
_cell.length_c   1.000
_cell.angle_alpha   90.00
_cell.angle_beta   90.00
_cell.angle_gamma   90.00
#
_symmetry.space_group_name_H-M   'P 1'
#
loop_
_entity.id
_entity.type
_entity.pdbx_description
1 polymer ?
#
loop_
_entity_poly.entity_id
_entity_poly.type
_entity_poly.pdbx_seq_one_letter_code
_entity_poly.pdbx_strand_id
1 'polypeptide(L)'
;MAYFIGGRSEKSCRELWERIPSTYKKCHSYSDFREACQKVFPSHTRQCAGKESGETSHVERWNNTLRQRLARFVRKTLLFSKSDVTTKRC
;
A
#
# COMPACT_ATOMS: atom_id res chain seq x y z
N MET A 1 -13.45 -7.43 -2.49
CA MET A 1 -12.29 -6.53 -2.31
C MET A 1 -11.44 -7.06 -1.17
N ALA A 2 -10.15 -7.33 -1.38
CA ALA A 2 -9.23 -7.83 -0.36
C ALA A 2 -8.12 -6.80 -0.12
N TYR A 3 -7.93 -6.38 1.13
CA TYR A 3 -6.86 -5.47 1.53
C TYR A 3 -6.31 -5.89 2.89
N PHE A 4 -5.04 -5.61 3.12
CA PHE A 4 -4.38 -5.85 4.40
C PHE A 4 -3.65 -4.57 4.81
N ILE A 5 -3.96 -4.05 5.99
CA ILE A 5 -3.30 -2.88 6.55
C ILE A 5 -2.25 -3.38 7.53
N GLY A 6 -0.98 -3.25 7.13
CA GLY A 6 0.12 -3.68 7.98
C GLY A 6 1.47 -3.38 7.36
N GLY A 7 2.47 -4.03 7.94
CA GLY A 7 3.85 -3.85 7.53
C GLY A 7 4.14 -4.42 6.14
N ARG A 8 5.36 -4.17 5.72
CA ARG A 8 5.93 -4.72 4.51
C ARG A 8 6.55 -6.12 4.80
N SER A 9 6.05 -6.92 5.75
CA SER A 9 6.65 -8.22 6.07
C SER A 9 6.11 -9.36 5.21
N GLU A 10 6.81 -10.51 5.18
CA GLU A 10 6.31 -11.74 4.55
C GLU A 10 4.98 -12.21 5.15
N LYS A 11 4.87 -12.14 6.50
CA LYS A 11 3.62 -12.41 7.22
C LYS A 11 2.46 -11.59 6.69
N SER A 12 2.70 -10.30 6.46
CA SER A 12 1.69 -9.37 5.91
C SER A 12 1.26 -9.76 4.49
N CYS A 13 2.19 -10.22 3.66
CA CYS A 13 1.88 -10.71 2.31
C CYS A 13 1.07 -12.00 2.34
N ARG A 14 1.36 -12.94 3.25
CA ARG A 14 0.60 -14.19 3.40
C ARG A 14 -0.84 -13.93 3.83
N GLU A 15 -0.99 -13.04 4.82
CA GLU A 15 -2.28 -12.56 5.30
C GLU A 15 -3.11 -11.86 4.22
N LEU A 16 -2.46 -11.15 3.29
CA LEU A 16 -3.13 -10.60 2.12
C LEU A 16 -3.55 -11.72 1.16
N TRP A 17 -2.65 -12.67 0.87
CA TRP A 17 -2.91 -13.77 -0.06
C TRP A 17 -4.08 -14.65 0.39
N GLU A 18 -4.20 -14.95 1.69
CA GLU A 18 -5.31 -15.73 2.23
C GLU A 18 -6.66 -15.04 2.01
N ARG A 19 -6.71 -13.71 2.13
CA ARG A 19 -7.94 -12.91 1.94
C ARG A 19 -8.35 -12.77 0.46
N ILE A 20 -7.46 -13.04 -0.50
CA ILE A 20 -7.79 -12.98 -1.93
C ILE A 20 -8.69 -14.16 -2.30
N PRO A 21 -9.87 -13.94 -2.94
CA PRO A 21 -10.73 -15.03 -3.38
C PRO A 21 -10.01 -15.97 -4.35
N SER A 22 -10.32 -17.27 -4.26
CA SER A 22 -9.66 -18.32 -5.06
C SER A 22 -9.80 -18.13 -6.57
N THR A 23 -10.85 -17.45 -7.02
CA THR A 23 -11.06 -17.08 -8.43
C THR A 23 -9.96 -16.17 -8.96
N TYR A 24 -9.55 -15.17 -8.18
CA TYR A 24 -8.50 -14.21 -8.55
C TYR A 24 -7.09 -14.78 -8.40
N LYS A 25 -6.90 -15.81 -7.55
CA LYS A 25 -5.59 -16.47 -7.38
C LYS A 25 -5.08 -17.17 -8.63
N LYS A 26 -5.99 -17.51 -9.55
CA LYS A 26 -5.68 -18.16 -10.84
C LYS A 26 -5.39 -17.15 -11.96
N CYS A 27 -5.71 -15.87 -11.75
CA CYS A 27 -5.52 -14.83 -12.74
C CYS A 27 -4.07 -14.36 -12.76
N HIS A 28 -3.60 -13.89 -13.92
CA HIS A 28 -2.33 -13.20 -14.01
C HIS A 28 -2.33 -11.97 -13.12
N SER A 29 -1.36 -11.90 -12.23
CA SER A 29 -1.20 -10.81 -11.29
C SER A 29 0.19 -10.20 -11.43
N TYR A 30 0.24 -8.87 -11.32
CA TYR A 30 1.46 -8.09 -11.33
C TYR A 30 1.74 -7.60 -9.91
N SER A 31 2.97 -7.78 -9.46
CA SER A 31 3.43 -7.29 -8.16
C SER A 31 4.86 -6.84 -8.30
N ASP A 32 5.23 -5.85 -7.49
CA ASP A 32 6.61 -5.36 -7.37
C ASP A 32 7.58 -6.51 -7.06
N PHE A 33 8.85 -6.32 -7.45
CA PHE A 33 10.01 -7.21 -7.20
C PHE A 33 10.42 -7.29 -5.72
N ARG A 34 9.45 -7.35 -4.83
CA ARG A 34 9.69 -7.39 -3.40
C ARG A 34 9.89 -8.82 -2.93
N GLU A 35 10.96 -9.09 -2.20
CA GLU A 35 11.31 -10.44 -1.71
C GLU A 35 10.17 -11.13 -0.96
N ALA A 36 9.48 -10.41 -0.07
CA ALA A 36 8.32 -10.91 0.66
C ALA A 36 7.19 -11.38 -0.28
N CYS A 37 7.03 -10.70 -1.41
CA CYS A 37 6.04 -11.05 -2.42
C CYS A 37 6.53 -12.23 -3.29
N GLN A 38 7.84 -12.42 -3.49
CA GLN A 38 8.34 -13.61 -4.21
C GLN A 38 8.14 -14.89 -3.41
N LYS A 39 8.27 -14.84 -2.07
CA LYS A 39 8.11 -16.01 -1.20
C LYS A 39 6.67 -16.49 -1.04
N VAL A 40 5.70 -15.57 -1.13
CA VAL A 40 4.29 -15.87 -0.83
C VAL A 40 3.48 -16.26 -2.07
N PHE A 41 3.82 -15.71 -3.24
CA PHE A 41 3.00 -15.88 -4.43
C PHE A 41 3.62 -16.93 -5.37
N PRO A 42 2.80 -17.77 -6.01
CA PRO A 42 3.29 -18.82 -6.89
C PRO A 42 3.93 -18.23 -8.16
N SER A 43 5.09 -18.76 -8.54
CA SER A 43 5.89 -18.31 -9.69
C SER A 43 5.20 -18.50 -11.04
N HIS A 44 4.24 -19.44 -11.15
CA HIS A 44 3.58 -19.76 -12.42
C HIS A 44 2.49 -18.74 -12.83
N THR A 45 1.80 -18.13 -11.86
CA THR A 45 0.68 -17.21 -12.13
C THR A 45 1.10 -15.75 -12.12
N ARG A 46 2.31 -15.44 -11.64
CA ARG A 46 2.73 -14.07 -11.35
C ARG A 46 3.89 -13.62 -12.23
N GLN A 47 3.70 -12.50 -12.91
CA GLN A 47 4.79 -11.76 -13.51
C GLN A 47 5.23 -10.70 -12.51
N CYS A 48 6.45 -10.83 -12.00
CA CYS A 48 7.06 -9.74 -11.26
C CYS A 48 7.35 -8.64 -12.29
N ALA A 49 6.55 -7.59 -12.24
CA ALA A 49 6.62 -6.50 -13.20
C ALA A 49 7.78 -5.59 -12.78
N GLY A 50 8.74 -5.41 -13.68
CA GLY A 50 9.80 -4.45 -13.46
C GLY A 50 9.30 -3.03 -13.51
N LYS A 51 10.08 -2.14 -12.90
CA LYS A 51 9.81 -0.70 -12.92
C LYS A 51 9.66 -0.16 -14.36
N GLU A 52 10.28 -0.84 -15.31
CA GLU A 52 10.21 -0.58 -16.75
C GLU A 52 8.90 -1.05 -17.42
N SER A 53 8.18 -2.00 -16.83
CA SER A 53 6.92 -2.53 -17.41
C SER A 53 5.74 -1.57 -17.27
N GLY A 54 5.79 -0.61 -16.33
CA GLY A 54 4.72 0.37 -16.13
C GLY A 54 3.39 -0.18 -15.59
N GLU A 55 3.24 -1.50 -15.39
CA GLU A 55 1.98 -2.14 -14.96
C GLU A 55 1.52 -1.66 -13.58
N THR A 56 2.44 -1.32 -12.67
CA THR A 56 2.11 -0.79 -11.34
C THR A 56 1.92 0.73 -11.33
N SER A 57 2.27 1.43 -12.42
CA SER A 57 2.23 2.90 -12.51
C SER A 57 0.82 3.46 -12.33
N HIS A 58 -0.20 2.74 -12.79
CA HIS A 58 -1.60 3.15 -12.64
C HIS A 58 -2.02 3.19 -11.17
N VAL A 59 -1.63 2.17 -10.40
CA VAL A 59 -1.92 2.08 -8.96
C VAL A 59 -1.12 3.13 -8.19
N GLU A 60 0.14 3.34 -8.55
CA GLU A 60 0.99 4.38 -7.95
C GLU A 60 0.44 5.79 -8.20
N ARG A 61 0.01 6.09 -9.44
CA ARG A 61 -0.61 7.37 -9.80
C ARG A 61 -1.90 7.61 -9.02
N TRP A 62 -2.74 6.58 -8.89
CA TRP A 62 -3.96 6.68 -8.11
C TRP A 62 -3.65 6.93 -6.62
N ASN A 63 -2.69 6.19 -6.05
CA ASN A 63 -2.24 6.39 -4.66
C ASN A 63 -1.71 7.81 -4.43
N ASN A 64 -0.94 8.36 -5.38
CA ASN A 64 -0.46 9.74 -5.32
C ASN A 64 -1.63 10.75 -5.37
N THR A 65 -2.59 10.53 -6.27
CA THR A 65 -3.79 11.38 -6.39
C THR A 65 -4.59 11.39 -5.08
N LEU A 66 -4.79 10.21 -4.47
CA LEU A 66 -5.47 10.09 -3.19
C LEU A 66 -4.72 10.86 -2.08
N ARG A 67 -3.40 10.70 -2.01
CA ARG A 67 -2.56 11.41 -1.03
C ARG A 67 -2.65 12.93 -1.20
N GLN A 68 -2.62 13.43 -2.43
CA GLN A 68 -2.76 14.86 -2.71
C GLN A 68 -4.14 15.39 -2.30
N ARG A 69 -5.22 14.66 -2.61
CA ARG A 69 -6.61 15.06 -2.26
C ARG A 69 -6.89 15.02 -0.76
N LEU A 70 -6.29 14.08 -0.06
CA LEU A 70 -6.48 13.88 1.38
C LEU A 70 -5.35 14.50 2.22
N ALA A 71 -4.45 15.29 1.62
CA ALA A 71 -3.30 15.86 2.31
C ALA A 71 -3.68 16.69 3.55
N ARG A 72 -4.86 17.35 3.51
CA ARG A 72 -5.42 18.10 4.65
C ARG A 72 -5.69 17.26 5.89
N PHE A 73 -5.94 15.96 5.74
CA PHE A 73 -6.22 15.06 6.87
C PHE A 73 -4.94 14.50 7.50
N VAL A 74 -3.81 14.57 6.79
CA VAL A 74 -2.51 14.09 7.30
C VAL A 74 -1.70 15.23 7.92
N ARG A 75 -1.98 16.48 7.54
CA ARG A 75 -1.32 17.65 8.14
C ARG A 75 -1.91 17.92 9.52
N LYS A 76 -1.05 17.96 10.54
CA LYS A 76 -1.41 18.53 11.84
C LYS A 76 -1.81 19.99 11.63
N THR A 77 -3.02 20.35 12.04
CA THR A 77 -3.47 21.74 12.03
C THR A 77 -2.65 22.51 13.06
N LEU A 78 -1.89 23.50 12.60
CA LEU A 78 -1.06 24.32 13.47
C LEU A 78 -1.97 25.33 14.17
N LEU A 79 -2.44 24.96 15.37
CA LEU A 79 -3.26 25.83 16.21
C LEU A 79 -2.33 26.66 17.09
N PHE A 80 -2.34 27.98 16.91
CA PHE A 80 -1.70 28.92 17.83
C PHE A 80 -2.74 29.38 18.86
N SER A 81 -2.50 29.09 20.14
CA SER A 81 -3.22 29.74 21.23
C SER A 81 -2.47 30.99 21.67
N LYS A 82 -3.20 32.02 22.10
CA LYS A 82 -2.64 33.29 22.64
C LYS A 82 -2.27 33.19 24.13
N SER A 83 -2.30 31.99 24.71
CA SER A 83 -2.13 31.76 26.15
C SER A 83 -0.90 30.88 26.41
N ASP A 84 0.00 31.31 27.30
CA ASP A 84 1.22 30.59 27.68
C ASP A 84 0.99 29.25 28.42
N VAL A 85 -0.25 28.93 28.76
CA VAL A 85 -0.61 27.66 29.41
C VAL A 85 -0.73 26.56 28.34
N THR A 86 0.41 25.93 28.10
CA THR A 86 0.58 24.56 27.60
C THR A 86 -0.13 24.23 26.29
N THR A 87 0.37 24.82 25.19
CA THR A 87 0.21 24.15 23.89
C THR A 87 1.12 22.93 23.87
N LYS A 88 0.60 21.73 24.17
CA LYS A 88 1.30 20.49 23.79
C LYS A 88 1.39 20.47 22.28
N ARG A 89 2.56 20.85 21.77
CA ARG A 89 2.92 20.75 20.35
C ARG A 89 2.74 19.29 19.95
N CYS A 90 1.80 19.06 19.06
CA CYS A 90 1.46 17.73 18.58
C CYS A 90 2.65 17.16 17.81
#